data_AF-A0A969CTF2-F1
#
_entry.id   AF-A0A969CTF2-F1
#
_cell.length_a   1.000
_cell.length_b   1.000
_cell.length_c   1.000
_cell.angle_alpha   90.00
_cell.angle_beta   90.00
_cell.angle_gamma   90.00
#
_symmetry.space_group_name_H-M   'P 1'
#
loop_
_entity.id
_entity.type
_entity.pdbx_description
1 polymer ?
#
loop_
_entity_poly.entity_id
_entity_poly.type
_entity_poly.pdbx_seq_one_letter_code
_entity_poly.pdbx_strand_id
1 'polypeptide(L)'
;MELLVGLLSAAIAAIISLVVAAISYLTNKNALQAERDRFEQELQRNMTTKLYNARLEIYPEAIAITDGLRKSRMGSQAETISQEYFSNLLIKLDQWHSTKAFLLLSPSAVKTLYQLRKLLRQQPEADGKYTEEQLNKIWQAKGSFRSALRSDIQLLYKEEVNTLRDD
;
A
#
# COMPACT_ATOMS: atom_id res chain seq x y z
N MET A 1 -66.80 37.67 8.70
CA MET A 1 -66.43 36.82 7.55
C MET A 1 -64.92 36.87 7.30
N GLU A 2 -64.31 38.07 7.27
CA GLU A 2 -62.86 38.25 7.08
C GLU A 2 -61.97 37.54 8.11
N LEU A 3 -62.32 37.57 9.40
CA LEU A 3 -61.53 36.90 10.45
C LEU A 3 -61.44 35.38 10.27
N LEU A 4 -62.52 34.73 9.82
CA LEU A 4 -62.56 33.29 9.56
C LEU A 4 -61.70 32.91 8.35
N VAL A 5 -61.74 33.74 7.31
CA VAL A 5 -60.89 33.58 6.11
C VAL A 5 -59.42 33.73 6.48
N GLY A 6 -59.07 34.75 7.29
CA GLY A 6 -57.69 34.95 7.77
C GLY A 6 -57.16 33.79 8.62
N LEU A 7 -58.01 33.20 9.47
CA LEU A 7 -57.65 32.05 10.32
C LEU A 7 -57.42 30.77 9.49
N LEU A 8 -58.26 30.53 8.48
CA LEU A 8 -58.09 29.42 7.53
C LEU A 8 -56.80 29.58 6.71
N SER A 9 -56.52 30.77 6.19
CA SER A 9 -55.29 31.04 5.46
C SER A 9 -54.04 30.85 6.32
N ALA A 10 -54.07 31.29 7.59
CA ALA A 10 -52.98 31.10 8.53
C ALA A 10 -52.75 29.62 8.85
N ALA A 11 -53.82 28.84 9.04
CA ALA A 11 -53.73 27.40 9.29
C ALA A 11 -53.12 26.64 8.09
N ILE A 12 -53.54 26.98 6.86
CA ILE A 12 -52.98 26.39 5.64
C ILE A 12 -51.49 26.76 5.49
N ALA A 13 -51.13 28.02 5.72
CA ALA A 13 -49.74 28.47 5.65
C ALA A 13 -48.84 27.76 6.68
N ALA A 14 -49.34 27.52 7.89
CA ALA A 14 -48.63 26.76 8.92
C ALA A 14 -48.39 25.30 8.50
N ILE A 15 -49.40 24.63 7.93
CA ILE A 15 -49.27 23.25 7.44
C ILE A 15 -48.27 23.16 6.30
N ILE A 16 -48.37 24.06 5.31
CA ILE A 16 -47.43 24.08 4.16
C ILE A 16 -46.01 24.32 4.66
N SER A 17 -45.81 25.25 5.59
CA SER A 17 -44.49 25.53 6.18
C SER A 17 -43.90 24.31 6.87
N LEU A 18 -44.72 23.55 7.61
CA LEU A 18 -44.29 22.33 8.29
C LEU A 18 -43.92 21.22 7.30
N VAL A 19 -44.69 21.06 6.22
CA VAL A 19 -44.38 20.09 5.15
C VAL A 19 -43.08 20.46 4.43
N VAL A 20 -42.90 21.73 4.06
CA VAL A 20 -41.67 22.20 3.41
C VAL A 20 -40.46 22.03 4.32
N ALA A 21 -40.60 22.34 5.62
CA ALA A 21 -39.54 22.13 6.61
C ALA A 21 -39.17 20.64 6.75
N ALA A 22 -40.17 19.74 6.79
CA ALA A 22 -39.93 18.30 6.88
C ALA A 22 -39.22 17.75 5.64
N ILE A 23 -39.65 18.14 4.43
CA ILE A 23 -39.01 17.75 3.18
C ILE A 23 -37.58 18.30 3.11
N SER A 24 -37.39 19.57 3.47
CA SER A 24 -36.07 20.22 3.51
C SER A 24 -35.13 19.53 4.49
N TYR A 25 -35.64 19.13 5.66
CA TYR A 25 -34.85 18.39 6.64
C TYR A 25 -34.42 17.01 6.13
N LEU A 26 -35.35 16.24 5.54
CA LEU A 26 -35.04 14.91 5.01
C LEU A 26 -34.04 14.98 3.84
N THR A 27 -34.24 15.93 2.92
CA THR A 27 -33.33 16.13 1.77
C THR A 27 -31.95 16.59 2.23
N ASN A 28 -31.86 17.55 3.16
CA ASN A 28 -30.57 17.99 3.70
C ASN A 28 -29.85 16.88 4.45
N LYS A 29 -30.57 16.05 5.23
CA LYS A 29 -29.96 14.94 5.95
C LYS A 29 -29.35 13.92 4.97
N ASN A 30 -30.09 13.56 3.93
CA ASN A 30 -29.61 12.62 2.92
C ASN A 30 -28.45 13.21 2.11
N ALA A 31 -28.51 14.49 1.75
CA ALA A 31 -27.44 15.19 1.04
C ALA A 31 -26.15 15.23 1.88
N LEU A 32 -26.25 15.55 3.17
CA LEU A 32 -25.11 15.57 4.10
C LEU A 32 -24.48 14.18 4.27
N GLN A 33 -25.29 13.11 4.28
CA GLN A 33 -24.77 11.75 4.33
C GLN A 33 -24.02 11.39 3.04
N ALA A 34 -24.61 11.63 1.87
CA ALA A 34 -23.97 11.37 0.59
C ALA A 34 -22.67 12.20 0.40
N GLU A 35 -22.64 13.44 0.87
CA GLU A 35 -21.46 14.29 0.83
C GLU A 35 -20.35 13.77 1.76
N ARG A 36 -20.71 13.30 2.96
CA ARG A 36 -19.76 12.64 3.87
C ARG A 36 -19.16 11.39 3.26
N ASP A 37 -20.00 10.51 2.70
CA ASP A 37 -19.54 9.26 2.09
C ASP A 37 -18.60 9.55 0.92
N ARG A 38 -18.92 10.53 0.06
CA ARG A 38 -18.02 11.00 -1.01
C ARG A 38 -16.71 11.55 -0.47
N PHE A 39 -16.76 12.37 0.57
CA PHE A 39 -15.56 12.94 1.17
C PHE A 39 -14.66 11.86 1.79
N GLU A 40 -15.25 10.87 2.46
CA GLU A 40 -14.50 9.73 3.00
C GLU A 40 -13.85 8.90 1.88
N GLN A 41 -14.57 8.64 0.80
CA GLN A 41 -14.03 7.95 -0.38
C GLN A 41 -12.89 8.75 -1.03
N GLU A 42 -13.05 10.05 -1.22
CA GLU A 42 -12.00 10.93 -1.74
C GLU A 42 -10.77 10.95 -0.84
N LEU A 43 -10.97 11.02 0.47
CA LEU A 43 -9.90 10.99 1.45
C LEU A 43 -9.14 9.66 1.39
N GLN A 44 -9.87 8.53 1.34
CA GLN A 44 -9.26 7.20 1.17
C GLN A 44 -8.47 7.12 -0.13
N ARG A 45 -9.05 7.50 -1.27
CA ARG A 45 -8.38 7.54 -2.58
C ARG A 45 -7.11 8.39 -2.54
N ASN A 46 -7.15 9.55 -1.88
CA ASN A 46 -6.00 10.44 -1.72
C ASN A 46 -4.88 9.79 -0.89
N MET A 47 -5.23 9.15 0.23
CA MET A 47 -4.26 8.42 1.06
C MET A 47 -3.62 7.24 0.32
N THR A 48 -4.42 6.48 -0.43
CA THR A 48 -3.97 5.38 -1.29
C THR A 48 -3.00 5.89 -2.36
N THR A 49 -3.32 7.00 -3.03
CA THR A 49 -2.46 7.64 -4.03
C THR A 49 -1.13 8.10 -3.43
N LYS A 50 -1.16 8.70 -2.24
CA LYS A 50 0.06 9.12 -1.53
C LYS A 50 0.95 7.95 -1.18
N LEU A 51 0.37 6.87 -0.65
CA LEU A 51 1.10 5.64 -0.33
C LEU A 51 1.70 5.01 -1.58
N TYR A 52 0.95 4.98 -2.68
CA TYR A 52 1.40 4.50 -3.98
C TYR A 52 2.63 5.26 -4.47
N ASN A 53 2.54 6.59 -4.51
CA ASN A 53 3.64 7.45 -4.97
C ASN A 53 4.89 7.27 -4.11
N ALA A 54 4.73 7.21 -2.78
CA ALA A 54 5.85 6.98 -1.87
C ALA A 54 6.52 5.61 -2.11
N ARG A 55 5.73 4.56 -2.39
CA ARG A 55 6.27 3.23 -2.74
C ARG A 55 7.01 3.24 -4.07
N LEU A 56 6.48 3.92 -5.09
CA LEU A 56 7.15 4.06 -6.39
C LEU A 56 8.49 4.79 -6.29
N GLU A 57 8.60 5.75 -5.37
CA GLU A 57 9.86 6.47 -5.12
C GLU A 57 10.90 5.59 -4.43
N ILE A 58 10.49 4.81 -3.42
CA ILE A 58 11.42 4.13 -2.51
C ILE A 58 11.77 2.69 -2.94
N TYR A 59 10.84 1.96 -3.54
CA TYR A 59 11.04 0.53 -3.85
C TYR A 59 12.07 0.24 -4.96
N PRO A 60 12.27 1.11 -5.99
CA PRO A 60 13.31 0.89 -6.99
C PRO A 60 14.71 0.73 -6.40
N GLU A 61 15.00 1.39 -5.27
CA GLU A 61 16.30 1.27 -4.60
C GLU A 61 16.54 -0.14 -4.06
N ALA A 62 15.56 -0.75 -3.38
CA ALA A 62 15.66 -2.15 -2.93
C ALA A 62 15.82 -3.12 -4.11
N ILE A 63 15.15 -2.84 -5.23
CA ILE A 63 15.28 -3.62 -6.47
C ILE A 63 16.72 -3.53 -7.01
N ALA A 64 17.32 -2.35 -6.97
CA ALA A 64 18.71 -2.11 -7.38
C ALA A 64 19.71 -2.79 -6.44
N ILE A 65 19.56 -2.66 -5.11
CA ILE A 65 20.41 -3.31 -4.10
C ILE A 65 20.42 -4.83 -4.31
N THR A 66 19.25 -5.42 -4.51
CA THR A 66 19.10 -6.88 -4.70
C THR A 66 19.46 -7.36 -6.10
N ASP A 67 19.80 -6.46 -7.02
CA ASP A 67 20.10 -6.83 -8.41
C ASP A 67 21.39 -7.65 -8.53
N GLY A 68 22.34 -7.46 -7.62
CA GLY A 68 23.54 -8.29 -7.49
C GLY A 68 23.24 -9.78 -7.26
N LEU A 69 22.08 -10.13 -6.72
CA LEU A 69 21.64 -11.50 -6.49
C LEU A 69 20.98 -12.14 -7.73
N ARG A 70 21.35 -11.75 -8.95
CA ARG A 70 20.84 -12.39 -10.17
C ARG A 70 21.46 -13.77 -10.35
N LYS A 71 20.66 -14.76 -10.76
CA LYS A 71 21.12 -16.15 -10.96
C LYS A 71 22.31 -16.24 -11.92
N SER A 72 22.31 -15.44 -12.99
CA SER A 72 23.41 -15.38 -13.94
C SER A 72 24.73 -14.96 -13.26
N ARG A 73 24.71 -13.89 -12.45
CA ARG A 73 25.88 -13.46 -11.68
C ARG A 73 26.31 -14.53 -10.67
N MET A 74 25.36 -15.10 -9.93
CA MET A 74 25.69 -16.09 -8.90
C MET A 74 26.25 -17.40 -9.45
N GLY A 75 25.83 -17.82 -10.65
CA GLY A 75 26.37 -19.01 -11.31
C GLY A 75 27.72 -18.78 -11.98
N SER A 76 27.94 -17.63 -12.63
CA SER A 76 29.19 -17.34 -13.35
C SER A 76 30.35 -16.86 -12.47
N GLN A 77 30.05 -16.39 -11.26
CA GLN A 77 30.99 -15.74 -10.35
C GLN A 77 31.00 -16.43 -8.97
N ALA A 78 30.75 -17.73 -8.91
CA ALA A 78 30.68 -18.48 -7.65
C ALA A 78 31.96 -18.31 -6.79
N GLU A 79 33.13 -18.17 -7.43
CA GLU A 79 34.41 -17.94 -6.74
C GLU A 79 34.56 -16.54 -6.13
N THR A 80 33.75 -15.56 -6.57
CA THR A 80 33.75 -14.18 -6.05
C THR A 80 32.62 -13.91 -5.05
N ILE A 81 31.75 -14.90 -4.80
CA ILE A 81 30.73 -14.80 -3.75
C ILE A 81 31.36 -15.18 -2.42
N SER A 82 31.84 -14.17 -1.72
CA SER A 82 32.34 -14.27 -0.35
C SER A 82 31.26 -13.90 0.67
N GLN A 83 31.49 -14.26 1.93
CA GLN A 83 30.69 -13.75 3.04
C GLN A 83 30.66 -12.21 3.07
N GLU A 84 31.77 -11.56 2.70
CA GLU A 84 31.87 -10.09 2.66
C GLU A 84 30.94 -9.48 1.61
N TYR A 85 30.79 -10.12 0.45
CA TYR A 85 29.84 -9.70 -0.58
C TYR A 85 28.40 -9.65 -0.03
N PHE A 86 27.96 -10.69 0.68
CA PHE A 86 26.63 -10.71 1.27
C PHE A 86 26.49 -9.75 2.45
N SER A 87 27.53 -9.59 3.27
CA SER A 87 27.55 -8.59 4.36
C SER A 87 27.37 -7.17 3.82
N ASN A 88 28.05 -6.82 2.73
CA ASN A 88 27.91 -5.52 2.08
C ASN A 88 26.49 -5.29 1.52
N LEU A 89 25.87 -6.35 0.97
CA LEU A 89 24.49 -6.28 0.50
C LEU A 89 23.50 -6.13 1.66
N LEU A 90 23.74 -6.83 2.77
CA LEU A 90 22.95 -6.71 3.99
C LEU A 90 23.00 -5.29 4.55
N ILE A 91 24.18 -4.68 4.62
CA ILE A 91 24.35 -3.29 5.08
C ILE A 91 23.51 -2.34 4.23
N LYS A 92 23.56 -2.47 2.90
CA LYS A 92 22.76 -1.65 1.98
C LYS A 92 21.26 -1.84 2.20
N LEU A 93 20.80 -3.08 2.38
CA LEU A 93 19.40 -3.37 2.67
C LEU A 93 18.95 -2.80 4.03
N ASP A 94 19.82 -2.85 5.02
CA ASP A 94 19.54 -2.33 6.37
C ASP A 94 19.50 -0.79 6.36
N GLN A 95 20.42 -0.15 5.64
CA GLN A 95 20.40 1.30 5.40
C GLN A 95 19.11 1.72 4.69
N TRP A 96 18.79 1.10 3.56
CA TRP A 96 17.54 1.37 2.84
C TRP A 96 16.31 1.20 3.73
N HIS A 97 16.22 0.08 4.45
CA HIS A 97 15.10 -0.22 5.32
C HIS A 97 14.97 0.80 6.47
N SER A 98 16.08 1.32 6.99
CA SER A 98 16.07 2.33 8.07
C SER A 98 15.54 3.71 7.64
N THR A 99 15.33 3.92 6.34
CA THR A 99 14.71 5.15 5.80
C THR A 99 13.17 5.11 5.93
N LYS A 100 12.47 5.91 5.11
CA LYS A 100 11.02 5.87 4.96
C LYS A 100 10.50 4.48 4.54
N ALA A 101 11.35 3.63 3.96
CA ALA A 101 10.99 2.28 3.53
C ALA A 101 10.33 1.46 4.65
N PHE A 102 10.81 1.54 5.89
CA PHE A 102 10.24 0.81 7.04
C PHE A 102 8.74 1.04 7.21
N LEU A 103 8.26 2.26 6.97
CA LEU A 103 6.86 2.65 7.14
C LEU A 103 5.97 2.27 5.95
N LEU A 104 6.58 2.01 4.79
CA LEU A 104 5.84 1.80 3.53
C LEU A 104 5.59 0.32 3.23
N LEU A 105 6.40 -0.58 3.80
CA LEU A 105 6.34 -2.01 3.53
C LEU A 105 5.08 -2.65 4.09
N SER A 106 4.42 -3.48 3.27
CA SER A 106 3.37 -4.35 3.79
C SER A 106 3.95 -5.43 4.71
N PRO A 107 3.12 -6.08 5.56
CA PRO A 107 3.55 -7.21 6.38
C PRO A 107 4.19 -8.35 5.55
N SER A 108 3.72 -8.56 4.31
CA SER A 108 4.27 -9.57 3.40
C SER A 108 5.67 -9.20 2.93
N ALA A 109 5.88 -7.93 2.54
CA ALA A 109 7.18 -7.43 2.13
C ALA A 109 8.19 -7.44 3.29
N VAL A 110 7.76 -7.09 4.50
CA VAL A 110 8.59 -7.17 5.72
C VAL A 110 9.02 -8.62 6.01
N LYS A 111 8.08 -9.58 5.95
CA LYS A 111 8.36 -11.00 6.18
C LYS A 111 9.41 -11.54 5.19
N THR A 112 9.23 -11.25 3.90
CA THR A 112 10.14 -11.71 2.85
C THR A 112 11.51 -11.03 2.92
N LEU A 113 11.57 -9.75 3.32
CA LEU A 113 12.83 -9.06 3.61
C LEU A 113 13.60 -9.74 4.75
N TYR A 114 12.94 -10.08 5.85
CA TYR A 114 13.61 -10.76 6.97
C TYR A 114 14.09 -12.16 6.60
N GLN A 115 13.33 -12.89 5.77
CA GLN A 115 13.77 -14.17 5.23
C GLN A 115 15.03 -14.01 4.38
N LEU A 116 15.08 -13.02 3.50
CA LEU A 116 16.27 -12.72 2.70
C LEU A 116 17.47 -12.36 3.59
N ARG A 117 17.30 -11.47 4.57
CA ARG A 117 18.34 -11.11 5.55
C ARG A 117 18.89 -12.32 6.29
N LYS A 118 18.00 -13.23 6.74
CA LYS A 118 18.39 -14.46 7.42
C LYS A 118 19.32 -15.30 6.55
N LEU A 119 18.99 -15.47 5.28
CA LEU A 119 19.79 -16.27 4.34
C LEU A 119 21.11 -15.59 3.98
N LEU A 120 21.14 -14.26 3.82
CA LEU A 120 22.38 -13.51 3.57
C LEU A 120 23.37 -13.53 4.74
N ARG A 121 22.89 -13.78 5.97
CA ARG A 121 23.73 -13.95 7.17
C ARG A 121 24.27 -15.36 7.34
N GLN A 122 23.85 -16.31 6.51
CA GLN A 122 24.38 -17.67 6.59
C GLN A 122 25.85 -17.68 6.19
N GLN A 123 26.65 -18.38 6.99
CA GLN A 123 28.05 -18.59 6.68
C GLN A 123 28.22 -19.62 5.56
N PRO A 124 29.31 -19.52 4.77
CA PRO A 124 29.70 -20.59 3.86
C PRO A 124 30.01 -21.88 4.63
N GLU A 125 30.13 -23.00 3.91
CA GLU A 125 30.54 -24.28 4.50
C GLU A 125 32.01 -24.27 4.94
N ALA A 126 32.48 -25.38 5.51
CA ALA A 126 33.82 -25.51 6.07
C ALA A 126 34.95 -25.28 5.04
N ASP A 127 34.65 -25.43 3.74
CA ASP A 127 35.55 -25.14 2.63
C ASP A 127 35.61 -23.64 2.27
N GLY A 128 34.87 -22.79 2.99
CA GLY A 128 34.79 -21.35 2.77
C GLY A 128 33.92 -20.95 1.57
N LYS A 129 33.20 -21.91 0.95
CA LYS A 129 32.34 -21.67 -0.21
C LYS A 129 30.86 -21.85 0.13
N TYR A 130 30.02 -21.17 -0.65
CA TYR A 130 28.58 -21.37 -0.59
C TYR A 130 28.17 -22.53 -1.48
N THR A 131 27.28 -23.39 -0.98
CA THR A 131 26.71 -24.44 -1.81
C THR A 131 25.69 -23.89 -2.79
N GLU A 132 25.47 -24.62 -3.88
CA GLU A 132 24.43 -24.29 -4.85
C GLU A 132 23.06 -24.20 -4.19
N GLU A 133 22.78 -25.05 -3.19
CA GLU A 133 21.54 -25.02 -2.43
C GLU A 133 21.37 -23.70 -1.65
N GLN A 134 22.42 -23.23 -0.95
CA GLN A 134 22.41 -21.95 -0.25
C GLN A 134 22.17 -20.79 -1.23
N LEU A 135 22.89 -20.77 -2.35
CA LEU A 135 22.73 -19.73 -3.37
C LEU A 135 21.33 -19.74 -4.00
N ASN A 136 20.76 -20.92 -4.22
CA ASN A 136 19.40 -21.08 -4.73
C ASN A 136 18.35 -20.57 -3.73
N LYS A 137 18.52 -20.86 -2.43
CA LYS A 137 17.63 -20.31 -1.38
C LYS A 137 17.69 -18.79 -1.34
N ILE A 138 18.88 -18.19 -1.42
CA ILE A 138 19.05 -16.73 -1.48
C ILE A 138 18.36 -16.17 -2.72
N TRP A 139 18.56 -16.80 -3.89
CA TRP A 139 17.92 -16.39 -5.14
C TRP A 139 16.39 -16.41 -5.05
N GLN A 140 15.82 -17.49 -4.51
CA GLN A 140 14.38 -17.62 -4.30
C GLN A 140 13.87 -16.56 -3.33
N ALA A 141 14.53 -16.34 -2.20
CA ALA A 141 14.12 -15.32 -1.22
C ALA A 141 14.17 -13.91 -1.81
N LYS A 142 15.18 -13.59 -2.64
CA LYS A 142 15.24 -12.33 -3.40
C LYS A 142 14.07 -12.22 -4.39
N GLY A 143 13.70 -13.32 -5.05
CA GLY A 143 12.52 -13.40 -5.90
C GLY A 143 11.22 -13.08 -5.14
N SER A 144 11.01 -13.75 -4.01
CA SER A 144 9.86 -13.55 -3.13
C SER A 144 9.77 -12.12 -2.61
N PHE A 145 10.89 -11.54 -2.17
CA PHE A 145 10.95 -10.15 -1.73
C PHE A 145 10.57 -9.17 -2.85
N ARG A 146 11.17 -9.30 -4.03
CA ARG A 146 10.82 -8.45 -5.19
C ARG A 146 9.37 -8.67 -5.63
N SER A 147 8.82 -9.87 -5.49
CA SER A 147 7.41 -10.12 -5.77
C SER A 147 6.51 -9.39 -4.78
N ALA A 148 6.81 -9.46 -3.48
CA ALA A 148 6.04 -8.76 -2.45
C ALA A 148 6.05 -7.24 -2.66
N LEU A 149 7.20 -6.65 -3.00
CA LEU A 149 7.29 -5.22 -3.33
C LEU A 149 6.42 -4.84 -4.54
N ARG A 150 6.34 -5.70 -5.58
CA ARG A 150 5.45 -5.44 -6.72
C ARG A 150 3.99 -5.62 -6.35
N SER A 151 3.67 -6.61 -5.52
CA SER A 151 2.29 -6.82 -5.04
C SER A 151 1.79 -5.63 -4.22
N ASP A 152 2.63 -5.01 -3.40
CA ASP A 152 2.32 -3.77 -2.67
C ASP A 152 1.94 -2.61 -3.60
N ILE A 153 2.48 -2.57 -4.82
CA ILE A 153 2.16 -1.59 -5.85
C ILE A 153 0.89 -2.01 -6.62
N GLN A 154 0.73 -3.29 -6.92
CA GLN A 154 -0.40 -3.83 -7.68
C GLN A 154 -1.71 -3.94 -6.91
N LEU A 155 -1.67 -4.18 -5.59
CA LEU A 155 -2.87 -4.24 -4.74
C LEU A 155 -3.64 -2.92 -4.77
N LEU A 156 -2.91 -1.80 -4.83
CA LEU A 156 -3.48 -0.46 -4.92
C LEU A 156 -4.23 -0.25 -6.25
N TYR A 157 -3.72 -0.83 -7.36
CA TYR A 157 -4.39 -0.76 -8.66
C TYR A 157 -5.70 -1.56 -8.72
N LYS A 158 -5.79 -2.68 -7.99
CA LYS A 158 -7.03 -3.49 -7.94
C LYS A 158 -8.13 -2.84 -7.10
N GLU A 159 -7.77 -2.15 -6.02
CA GLU A 159 -8.71 -1.38 -5.21
C GLU A 159 -9.29 -0.19 -6.01
N GLU A 160 -8.48 0.50 -6.80
CA GLU A 160 -8.96 1.55 -7.72
C GLU A 160 -9.90 1.00 -8.80
N VAL A 161 -9.57 -0.12 -9.45
CA VAL A 161 -10.42 -0.68 -10.52
C VAL A 161 -11.77 -1.19 -10.01
N ASN A 162 -11.82 -1.75 -8.79
CA ASN A 162 -13.08 -2.18 -8.20
C ASN A 162 -13.95 -0.99 -7.77
N THR A 163 -13.36 0.05 -7.17
CA THR A 163 -14.10 1.26 -6.76
C THR A 163 -14.64 2.08 -7.94
N LEU A 164 -14.09 1.94 -9.15
CA LEU A 164 -14.61 2.58 -10.36
C LEU A 164 -15.68 1.76 -11.10
N ARG A 165 -15.92 0.50 -10.71
CA ARG A 165 -16.93 -0.38 -11.33
C ARG A 165 -18.24 -0.44 -10.55
N ASP A 166 -18.22 0.03 -9.31
CA ASP A 166 -19.39 0.12 -8.44
C ASP A 166 -20.09 1.51 -8.52
N ASP A 167 -19.53 2.44 -9.32
CA ASP A 167 -20.11 3.74 -9.73
C ASP A 167 -20.87 3.60 -11.07
#